data_AF-A0A8T7BV53-F1
#
_entry.id   AF-A0A8T7BV53-F1
#
_cell.length_a   1.000
_cell.length_b   1.000
_cell.length_c   1.000
_cell.angle_alpha   90.00
_cell.angle_beta   90.00
_cell.angle_gamma   90.00
#
_symmetry.space_group_name_H-M   'P 1'
#
loop_
_entity.id
_entity.type
_entity.pdbx_description
1 polymer ?
#
loop_
_entity_poly.entity_id
_entity_poly.type
_entity_poly.pdbx_seq_one_letter_code
_entity_poly.pdbx_strand_id
1 'polypeptide(L)'
;MSLAIDRVALLSGDISGRNLPIRPPWSAAEQAFRAACNSCGNCLKCCPTQIISLGRGRMPQVSFDKGECLFCGNCVNSCDTGALSRQNAVWNLQAFIDNSLCLAYQNIECRSCEDNCEVRAIKFAFLIGNVGRPQLNLENCTGCGACYAICPAGAIQIKTATSEVQQ
;
A
#
# COMPACT_ATOMS: atom_id res chain seq x y z
N MET A 1 2.69 -29.59 -8.27
CA MET A 1 3.23 -28.53 -7.41
C MET A 1 2.40 -28.53 -6.13
N SER A 2 2.93 -29.10 -5.05
CA SER A 2 2.18 -29.30 -3.80
C SER A 2 2.05 -27.96 -3.07
N LEU A 3 0.83 -27.43 -2.97
CA LEU A 3 0.52 -26.28 -2.11
C LEU A 3 0.54 -26.79 -0.66
N ALA A 4 1.69 -26.67 -0.01
CA ALA A 4 1.76 -26.85 1.43
C ALA A 4 0.98 -25.71 2.09
N ILE A 5 -0.29 -25.97 2.44
CA ILE A 5 -1.11 -25.04 3.21
C ILE A 5 -0.49 -24.95 4.61
N ASP A 6 0.07 -23.79 4.93
CA ASP A 6 0.58 -23.54 6.27
C ASP A 6 -0.53 -23.73 7.31
N ARG A 7 -0.24 -24.46 8.40
CA ARG A 7 -1.21 -24.72 9.48
C ARG A 7 -1.85 -23.44 10.02
N VAL A 8 -1.09 -22.35 10.04
CA VAL A 8 -1.57 -21.02 10.46
C VAL A 8 -2.58 -20.45 9.47
N ALA A 9 -2.40 -20.67 8.16
CA ALA A 9 -3.31 -20.22 7.10
C ALA A 9 -4.65 -20.97 7.17
N LEU A 10 -4.61 -22.28 7.48
CA LEU A 10 -5.79 -23.11 7.71
C LEU A 10 -6.62 -22.64 8.93
N LEU A 11 -5.97 -22.43 10.08
CA LEU A 11 -6.63 -21.97 11.31
C LEU A 11 -7.17 -20.52 11.21
N SER A 12 -6.62 -19.76 10.27
CA SER A 12 -6.92 -18.35 10.03
C SER A 12 -8.06 -18.09 9.05
N GLY A 13 -8.61 -19.14 8.42
CA GLY A 13 -9.57 -19.04 7.33
C GLY A 13 -8.98 -18.53 6.00
N ASP A 14 -7.66 -18.33 5.91
CA ASP A 14 -6.98 -17.93 4.67
C ASP A 14 -6.41 -19.15 3.94
N ILE A 15 -7.31 -20.07 3.62
CA ILE A 15 -7.04 -21.31 2.87
C ILE A 15 -6.49 -21.00 1.46
N SER A 16 -6.70 -19.76 1.01
CA SER A 16 -6.34 -19.30 -0.33
C SER A 16 -4.99 -18.60 -0.42
N GLY A 17 -4.40 -18.18 0.71
CA GLY A 17 -3.20 -17.33 0.74
C GLY A 17 -3.38 -15.97 0.04
N ARG A 18 -4.63 -15.54 -0.18
CA ARG A 18 -4.97 -14.37 -1.01
C ARG A 18 -4.96 -13.06 -0.24
N ASN A 19 -4.92 -13.09 1.08
CA ASN A 19 -4.96 -11.88 1.90
C ASN A 19 -3.64 -11.69 2.66
N LEU A 20 -2.56 -11.58 1.89
CA LEU A 20 -1.24 -11.30 2.42
C LEU A 20 -1.22 -9.88 2.99
N PRO A 21 -0.78 -9.69 4.25
CA PRO A 21 -0.68 -8.36 4.83
C PRO A 21 0.33 -7.52 4.05
N ILE A 22 0.04 -6.24 3.86
CA ILE A 22 0.99 -5.30 3.27
C ILE A 22 2.10 -5.06 4.28
N ARG A 23 3.33 -5.43 3.95
CA ARG A 23 4.49 -5.23 4.82
C ARG A 23 5.02 -3.78 4.70
N PRO A 24 5.71 -3.27 5.74
CA PRO A 24 6.40 -2.00 5.65
C PRO A 24 7.38 -1.99 4.47
N PRO A 25 7.72 -0.81 3.93
CA PRO A 25 8.66 -0.74 2.84
C PRO A 25 10.04 -1.29 3.25
N TRP A 26 10.80 -1.81 2.28
CA TRP A 26 12.08 -2.48 2.48
C TRP A 26 12.01 -3.80 3.25
N SER A 27 10.83 -4.41 3.35
CA SER A 27 10.68 -5.74 3.93
C SER A 27 11.32 -6.81 3.05
N ALA A 28 12.00 -7.76 3.68
CA ALA A 28 12.38 -9.01 3.01
C ALA A 28 11.13 -9.76 2.49
N ALA A 29 11.34 -10.73 1.60
CA ALA A 29 10.26 -11.62 1.16
C ALA A 29 9.58 -12.30 2.36
N GLU A 30 8.27 -12.57 2.27
CA GLU A 30 7.42 -12.91 3.43
C GLU A 30 7.99 -14.01 4.34
N GLN A 31 8.56 -15.09 3.79
CA GLN A 31 9.18 -16.15 4.60
C GLN A 31 10.44 -15.69 5.33
N ALA A 32 11.34 -14.98 4.64
CA ALA A 32 12.56 -14.43 5.24
C ALA A 32 12.22 -13.36 6.28
N PHE A 33 11.22 -12.51 6.00
CA PHE A 33 10.72 -11.51 6.92
C PHE A 33 10.19 -12.14 8.21
N ARG A 34 9.38 -13.20 8.11
CA ARG A 34 8.87 -13.94 9.28
C ARG A 34 9.96 -14.59 10.10
N ALA A 35 11.02 -15.08 9.46
CA ALA A 35 12.16 -15.67 10.16
C ALA A 35 13.02 -14.63 10.87
N ALA A 36 13.17 -13.43 10.29
CA ALA A 36 14.01 -12.37 10.82
C ALA A 36 13.29 -11.43 11.83
N CYS A 37 11.98 -11.22 11.69
CA CYS A 37 11.26 -10.28 12.56
C CYS A 37 10.97 -10.90 13.94
N ASN A 38 11.43 -10.23 14.99
CA ASN A 38 11.21 -10.66 16.39
C ASN A 38 10.01 -9.96 17.07
N SER A 39 9.15 -9.27 16.31
CA SER A 39 7.99 -8.53 16.84
C SER A 39 8.29 -7.49 17.92
N CYS A 40 9.49 -6.88 17.93
CA CYS A 40 9.85 -5.86 18.92
C CYS A 40 8.97 -4.59 18.88
N GLY A 41 8.40 -4.27 17.71
CA GLY A 41 7.51 -3.14 17.51
C GLY A 41 8.20 -1.77 17.36
N ASN A 42 9.53 -1.71 17.24
CA ASN A 42 10.28 -0.46 17.09
C ASN A 42 9.84 0.33 15.84
N CYS A 43 9.60 -0.37 14.73
CA CYS A 43 9.15 0.24 13.48
C CYS A 43 7.78 0.94 13.59
N LEU A 44 6.91 0.51 14.51
CA LEU A 44 5.63 1.18 14.77
C LEU A 44 5.85 2.51 15.49
N LYS A 45 6.75 2.52 16.49
CA LYS A 45 7.02 3.69 17.34
C LYS A 45 7.73 4.81 16.58
N CYS A 46 8.63 4.47 15.66
CA CYS A 46 9.42 5.46 14.91
C CYS A 46 8.71 5.98 13.64
N CYS A 47 7.56 5.42 13.29
CA CYS A 47 6.82 5.82 12.09
C CYS A 47 6.06 7.14 12.36
N PRO A 48 6.42 8.25 11.69
CA PRO A 48 5.81 9.54 11.97
C PRO A 48 4.32 9.60 11.61
N THR A 49 3.91 8.88 10.55
CA THR A 49 2.52 8.82 10.08
C THR A 49 1.72 7.69 10.74
N GLN A 50 2.35 6.89 11.62
CA GLN A 50 1.70 5.80 12.37
C GLN A 50 0.94 4.77 11.50
N ILE A 51 1.29 4.65 10.21
CA ILE A 51 0.66 3.69 9.28
C ILE A 51 1.00 2.24 9.60
N ILE A 52 2.06 1.98 10.37
CA ILE A 52 2.46 0.63 10.73
C ILE A 52 1.67 0.19 11.96
N SER A 53 0.99 -0.95 11.85
CA SER A 53 0.20 -1.58 12.89
C SER A 53 0.63 -3.04 13.10
N LEU A 54 0.22 -3.63 14.23
CA LEU A 54 0.42 -5.06 14.45
C LEU A 54 -0.69 -5.84 13.74
N GLY A 55 -0.28 -6.68 12.80
CA GLY A 55 -1.13 -7.64 12.12
C GLY A 55 -1.10 -9.02 12.77
N ARG A 56 -1.45 -10.03 11.96
CA ARG A 56 -1.41 -11.43 12.37
C ARG A 56 -0.01 -11.83 12.85
N GLY A 57 0.05 -12.66 13.89
CA GLY A 57 1.31 -13.12 14.49
C GLY A 57 2.11 -12.02 15.19
N ARG A 58 1.48 -10.89 15.56
CA ARG A 58 2.15 -9.69 16.10
C ARG A 58 3.25 -9.16 15.16
N MET A 59 3.06 -9.34 13.86
CA MET A 59 4.01 -8.89 12.85
C MET A 59 3.61 -7.51 12.32
N PRO A 60 4.57 -6.61 12.03
CA PRO A 60 4.24 -5.30 11.51
C PRO A 60 3.62 -5.41 10.12
N GLN A 61 2.56 -4.63 9.91
CA GLN A 61 1.87 -4.45 8.63
C GLN A 61 1.51 -2.97 8.44
N VAL A 62 1.36 -2.54 7.20
CA VAL A 62 0.92 -1.19 6.85
C VAL A 62 -0.60 -1.18 6.69
N SER A 63 -1.24 -0.16 7.25
CA SER A 63 -2.65 0.19 7.03
C SER A 63 -2.71 1.64 6.56
N PHE A 64 -3.27 1.83 5.36
CA PHE A 64 -3.44 3.15 4.75
C PHE A 64 -4.63 3.93 5.32
N ASP A 65 -5.47 3.29 6.15
CA ASP A 65 -6.55 3.97 6.90
C ASP A 65 -6.02 5.00 7.89
N LYS A 66 -4.74 4.86 8.29
CA LYS A 66 -4.08 5.74 9.26
C LYS A 66 -3.31 6.89 8.62
N GLY A 67 -3.09 6.85 7.31
CA GLY A 67 -2.28 7.82 6.59
C GLY A 67 -1.45 7.19 5.47
N GLU A 68 -0.33 7.83 5.16
CA GLU A 68 0.53 7.49 4.03
C GLU A 68 1.97 7.14 4.44
N CYS A 69 2.70 6.51 3.52
CA CYS A 69 4.12 6.28 3.67
C CYS A 69 4.93 7.40 3.05
N LEU A 70 5.67 8.12 3.88
CA LEU A 70 6.60 9.19 3.46
C LEU A 70 7.94 8.67 2.93
N PHE A 71 8.16 7.35 2.91
CA PHE A 71 9.45 6.72 2.57
C PHE A 71 10.67 7.29 3.33
N CYS A 72 10.46 7.83 4.54
CA CYS A 72 11.53 8.39 5.37
C CYS A 72 12.60 7.35 5.79
N GLY A 73 12.22 6.07 5.88
CA GLY A 73 13.12 4.96 6.23
C GLY A 73 13.44 4.83 7.72
N ASN A 74 12.75 5.56 8.61
CA ASN A 74 12.88 5.40 10.06
C ASN A 74 12.65 3.94 10.50
N CYS A 75 11.70 3.26 9.87
CA CYS A 75 11.41 1.84 10.15
C CYS A 75 12.62 0.94 9.91
N VAL A 76 13.38 1.18 8.83
CA VAL A 76 14.61 0.44 8.50
C VAL A 76 15.71 0.76 9.49
N ASN A 77 15.90 2.04 9.81
CA ASN A 77 16.93 2.48 10.75
C ASN A 77 16.70 1.93 12.17
N SER A 78 15.45 1.65 12.54
CA SER A 78 15.08 1.07 13.84
C SER A 78 15.11 -0.46 13.90
N CYS A 79 15.42 -1.13 12.78
CA CYS A 79 15.32 -2.58 12.66
C CYS A 79 16.67 -3.27 12.85
N ASP A 80 16.93 -3.74 14.07
CA ASP A 80 18.20 -4.41 14.41
C ASP A 80 18.32 -5.83 13.83
N THR A 81 17.19 -6.49 13.51
CA THR A 81 17.18 -7.88 13.05
C THR A 81 17.41 -8.04 11.54
N GLY A 82 17.44 -6.92 10.79
CA GLY A 82 17.56 -6.95 9.33
C GLY A 82 16.29 -7.40 8.60
N ALA A 83 15.15 -7.57 9.30
CA ALA A 83 13.86 -7.87 8.67
C ALA A 83 13.42 -6.76 7.70
N LEU A 84 13.82 -5.51 7.98
CA LEU A 84 13.73 -4.36 7.09
C LEU A 84 15.14 -3.92 6.72
N SER A 85 15.44 -3.78 5.42
CA SER A 85 16.78 -3.43 4.95
C SER A 85 16.74 -2.64 3.65
N ARG A 86 17.55 -1.57 3.54
CA ARG A 86 17.67 -0.76 2.31
C ARG A 86 18.14 -1.56 1.09
N GLN A 87 18.66 -2.77 1.29
CA GLN A 87 19.03 -3.69 0.21
C GLN A 87 17.82 -4.36 -0.45
N ASN A 88 16.68 -4.41 0.24
CA ASN A 88 15.43 -4.94 -0.30
C ASN A 88 14.74 -3.88 -1.17
N ALA A 89 13.85 -4.33 -2.06
CA ALA A 89 12.95 -3.43 -2.77
C ALA A 89 12.03 -2.68 -1.78
N VAL A 90 11.62 -1.45 -2.13
CA VAL A 90 10.69 -0.65 -1.32
C VAL A 90 9.41 -1.44 -1.09
N TRP A 91 8.71 -1.76 -2.18
CA TRP A 91 7.60 -2.72 -2.27
C TRP A 91 7.12 -2.70 -3.72
N ASN A 92 6.13 -3.51 -4.05
CA ASN A 92 5.50 -3.50 -5.36
C ASN A 92 4.00 -3.16 -5.22
N LEU A 93 3.70 -1.94 -4.76
CA LEU A 93 2.33 -1.47 -4.54
C LEU A 93 1.97 -0.36 -5.53
N GLN A 94 0.72 -0.36 -5.98
CA GLN A 94 0.15 0.67 -6.85
C GLN A 94 -1.26 1.06 -6.39
N ALA A 95 -1.66 2.28 -6.74
CA ALA A 95 -3.02 2.74 -6.54
C ALA A 95 -3.95 2.17 -7.62
N PHE A 96 -5.22 1.95 -7.25
CA PHE A 96 -6.30 1.60 -8.13
C PHE A 96 -7.49 2.51 -7.83
N ILE A 97 -8.11 3.05 -8.88
CA ILE A 97 -9.24 3.96 -8.75
C ILE A 97 -10.51 3.20 -9.18
N ASP A 98 -11.47 3.10 -8.28
CA ASP A 98 -12.79 2.56 -8.56
C ASP A 98 -13.66 3.66 -9.18
N ASN A 99 -13.90 3.53 -10.49
CA ASN A 99 -14.69 4.49 -11.25
C ASN A 99 -16.14 4.60 -10.77
N SER A 100 -16.69 3.57 -10.13
CA SER A 100 -18.08 3.59 -9.63
C SER A 100 -18.24 4.48 -8.40
N LEU A 101 -17.21 4.56 -7.55
CA LEU A 101 -17.20 5.34 -6.32
C LEU A 101 -16.61 6.74 -6.51
N CYS A 102 -15.78 6.94 -7.53
CA CYS A 102 -15.07 8.19 -7.73
C CYS A 102 -16.03 9.35 -8.06
N LEU A 103 -16.03 10.39 -7.21
CA LEU A 103 -16.82 11.62 -7.41
C LEU A 103 -16.58 12.24 -8.78
N ALA A 104 -15.32 12.27 -9.21
CA ALA A 104 -14.97 12.79 -10.51
C ALA A 104 -15.73 12.06 -11.61
N TYR A 105 -15.83 10.71 -11.58
CA TYR A 105 -16.62 9.88 -12.51
C TYR A 105 -18.14 10.06 -12.37
N GLN A 106 -18.61 10.53 -11.22
CA GLN A 106 -20.01 10.89 -10.96
C GLN A 106 -20.35 12.35 -11.33
N ASN A 107 -19.48 13.03 -12.10
CA ASN A 107 -19.62 14.44 -12.52
C ASN A 107 -19.58 15.46 -11.37
N ILE A 108 -18.89 15.13 -10.30
CA ILE A 108 -18.62 16.04 -9.18
C ILE A 108 -17.13 16.42 -9.23
N GLU A 109 -16.83 17.73 -9.31
CA GLU A 109 -15.45 18.21 -9.39
C GLU A 109 -14.69 17.85 -8.11
N CYS A 110 -13.68 16.98 -8.25
CA CYS A 110 -12.84 16.52 -7.15
C CYS A 110 -11.46 16.18 -7.71
N ARG A 111 -10.42 16.82 -7.15
CA ARG A 111 -9.01 16.63 -7.54
C ARG A 111 -8.09 16.29 -6.38
N SER A 112 -8.65 15.94 -5.22
CA SER A 112 -7.89 15.72 -3.98
C SER A 112 -6.75 14.71 -4.15
N CYS A 113 -6.95 13.65 -4.94
CA CYS A 113 -5.92 12.65 -5.20
C CYS A 113 -4.78 13.15 -6.11
N GLU A 114 -5.05 14.07 -7.03
CA GLU A 114 -4.02 14.74 -7.84
C GLU A 114 -3.22 15.70 -6.96
N ASP A 115 -3.89 16.53 -6.16
CA ASP A 115 -3.26 17.54 -5.30
C ASP A 115 -2.31 16.93 -4.25
N ASN A 116 -2.61 15.72 -3.78
CA ASN A 116 -1.78 15.01 -2.79
C ASN A 116 -0.79 14.01 -3.41
N CYS A 117 -0.77 13.87 -4.74
CA CYS A 117 0.18 12.99 -5.40
C CYS A 117 1.49 13.74 -5.68
N GLU A 118 2.43 13.72 -4.72
CA GLU A 118 3.73 14.41 -4.86
C GLU A 118 4.49 14.01 -6.14
N VAL A 119 4.44 12.73 -6.50
CA VAL A 119 5.09 12.17 -7.70
C VAL A 119 4.29 12.41 -8.99
N ARG A 120 3.14 13.08 -8.90
CA ARG A 120 2.24 13.42 -10.03
C ARG A 120 1.90 12.22 -10.90
N ALA A 121 1.70 11.07 -10.27
CA ALA A 121 1.22 9.85 -10.93
C ALA A 121 -0.26 9.97 -11.33
N ILE A 122 -1.06 10.74 -10.59
CA ILE A 122 -2.47 11.02 -10.93
C ILE A 122 -2.55 12.41 -11.54
N LYS A 123 -3.23 12.53 -12.69
CA LYS A 123 -3.51 13.80 -13.37
C LYS A 123 -4.94 13.89 -13.84
N PHE A 124 -5.49 15.09 -13.87
CA PHE A 124 -6.81 15.34 -14.45
C PHE A 124 -6.67 16.10 -15.77
N ALA A 125 -7.16 15.50 -16.85
CA ALA A 125 -7.25 16.19 -18.13
C ALA A 125 -8.43 17.19 -18.09
N PHE A 126 -8.20 18.42 -18.56
CA PHE A 126 -9.28 19.38 -18.74
C PHE A 126 -10.19 18.93 -19.89
N LEU A 127 -11.49 18.89 -19.62
CA LEU A 127 -12.52 18.58 -20.59
C LEU A 127 -13.51 19.75 -20.63
N ILE A 128 -13.72 20.35 -21.80
CA ILE A 128 -14.65 21.47 -21.96
C ILE A 128 -16.08 20.95 -21.73
N GLY A 129 -16.79 21.56 -20.77
CA GLY A 129 -18.16 21.20 -20.43
C GLY A 129 -18.31 19.88 -19.66
N ASN A 130 -17.22 19.32 -19.13
CA ASN A 130 -17.26 18.10 -18.31
C ASN A 130 -16.27 18.16 -17.14
N VAL A 131 -16.50 17.33 -16.13
CA VAL A 131 -15.53 17.13 -15.04
C VAL A 131 -14.38 16.27 -15.55
N GLY A 132 -13.15 16.72 -15.29
CA GLY A 132 -11.96 15.96 -15.64
C GLY A 132 -11.96 14.59 -14.95
N ARG A 133 -11.48 13.55 -15.64
CA ARG A 133 -11.35 12.21 -15.04
C ARG A 133 -9.90 11.96 -14.64
N PRO A 134 -9.65 11.26 -13.52
CA PRO A 134 -8.29 10.94 -13.10
C PRO A 134 -7.64 9.96 -14.07
N GLN A 135 -6.40 10.24 -14.45
CA GLN A 135 -5.52 9.35 -15.19
C GLN A 135 -4.34 8.98 -14.30
N LEU A 136 -4.17 7.69 -14.04
CA LEU A 136 -3.08 7.17 -13.21
C LEU A 136 -1.96 6.60 -14.09
N ASN A 137 -0.77 7.19 -13.99
CA ASN A 137 0.46 6.63 -14.54
C ASN A 137 1.06 5.65 -13.53
N LEU A 138 1.01 4.35 -13.86
CA LEU A 138 1.49 3.26 -13.02
C LEU A 138 3.03 3.23 -12.86
N GLU A 139 3.78 3.75 -13.82
CA GLU A 139 5.25 3.80 -13.76
C GLU A 139 5.72 4.81 -12.71
N ASN A 140 4.99 5.91 -12.54
CA ASN A 140 5.32 6.93 -11.54
C ASN A 140 4.70 6.63 -10.16
N CYS A 141 3.75 5.70 -10.08
CA CYS A 141 3.05 5.40 -8.84
C CYS A 141 3.97 4.64 -7.88
N THR A 142 4.26 5.23 -6.71
CA THR A 142 5.10 4.61 -5.68
C THR A 142 4.34 3.73 -4.70
N GLY A 143 2.99 3.74 -4.75
CA GLY A 143 2.15 3.05 -3.77
C GLY A 143 2.20 3.66 -2.37
N CYS A 144 2.55 4.94 -2.22
CA CYS A 144 2.66 5.62 -0.90
C CYS A 144 1.35 5.68 -0.11
N GLY A 145 0.20 5.62 -0.78
CA GLY A 145 -1.11 5.72 -0.13
C GLY A 145 -1.63 7.14 0.12
N ALA A 146 -0.92 8.19 -0.32
CA ALA A 146 -1.37 9.59 -0.17
C ALA A 146 -2.78 9.82 -0.72
N CYS A 147 -2.99 9.38 -1.95
CA CYS A 147 -4.27 9.47 -2.62
C CYS A 147 -5.37 8.65 -1.93
N TYR A 148 -5.03 7.53 -1.28
CA TYR A 148 -5.97 6.73 -0.49
C TYR A 148 -6.44 7.50 0.74
N ALA A 149 -5.49 8.02 1.52
CA ALA A 149 -5.77 8.68 2.79
C ALA A 149 -6.66 9.93 2.63
N ILE A 150 -6.53 10.66 1.52
CA ILE A 150 -7.29 11.90 1.28
C ILE A 150 -8.61 11.68 0.53
N CYS A 151 -8.89 10.48 -0.01
CA CYS A 151 -10.04 10.27 -0.90
C CYS A 151 -11.36 10.37 -0.13
N PRO A 152 -12.21 11.40 -0.37
CA PRO A 152 -13.44 11.58 0.41
C PRO A 152 -14.51 10.52 0.11
N ALA A 153 -14.42 9.87 -1.05
CA ALA A 153 -15.38 8.84 -1.47
C ALA A 153 -14.90 7.41 -1.22
N GLY A 154 -13.69 7.22 -0.67
CA GLY A 154 -13.11 5.87 -0.50
C GLY A 154 -12.93 5.11 -1.82
N ALA A 155 -12.81 5.83 -2.94
CA ALA A 155 -12.74 5.26 -4.29
C ALA A 155 -11.36 4.69 -4.65
N ILE A 156 -10.38 4.79 -3.75
CA ILE A 156 -8.99 4.41 -4.02
C ILE A 156 -8.64 3.17 -3.21
N GLN A 157 -7.92 2.24 -3.83
CA GLN A 157 -7.38 1.05 -3.19
C GLN A 157 -5.88 0.96 -3.46
N ILE A 158 -5.09 0.50 -2.49
CA ILE A 158 -3.67 0.20 -2.70
C ILE A 158 -3.51 -1.32 -2.75
N LYS A 159 -3.00 -1.83 -3.87
CA LYS A 159 -2.82 -3.27 -4.10
C LYS A 159 -1.41 -3.55 -4.61
N THR A 160 -0.99 -4.80 -4.53
CA THR A 160 0.22 -5.23 -5.22
C THR A 160 0.07 -5.05 -6.72
N ALA A 161 1.09 -4.50 -7.39
CA ALA A 161 1.06 -4.39 -8.83
C ALA A 161 1.02 -5.80 -9.44
N THR A 162 -0.12 -6.18 -9.99
CA THR A 162 -0.25 -7.43 -10.72
C THR A 162 0.31 -7.21 -12.11
N SER A 163 1.17 -8.11 -12.58
CA SER A 163 1.76 -8.10 -13.93
C SER A 163 0.74 -8.37 -15.05
N GLU A 164 -0.54 -8.11 -14.84
CA GLU A 164 -1.62 -8.33 -15.79
C GLU A 164 -2.23 -6.98 -16.14
N VAL A 165 -1.73 -6.44 -17.25
CA VAL A 165 -2.29 -5.36 -18.03
C VAL A 165 -3.81 -5.53 -18.13
N GLN A 166 -4.56 -4.67 -17.43
CA GLN A 166 -6.00 -4.54 -17.65
C GLN A 166 -6.23 -3.77 -18.96
N GLN A 167 -6.65 -4.51 -19.98
CA GLN A 167 -7.35 -3.98 -21.16
C GLN A 167 -8.78 -3.56 -20.77
#